data_AF-A0A2V6AKE1-F1
#
_entry.id   AF-A0A2V6AKE1-F1
#
_cell.length_a   1.000
_cell.length_b   1.000
_cell.length_c   1.000
_cell.angle_alpha   90.00
_cell.angle_beta   90.00
_cell.angle_gamma   90.00
#
_symmetry.space_group_name_H-M   'P 1'
#
loop_
_entity.id
_entity.type
_entity.pdbx_description
1 polymer ?
#
loop_
_entity_poly.entity_id
_entity_poly.type
_entity_poly.pdbx_seq_one_letter_code
_entity_poly.pdbx_strand_id
1 'polypeptide(L)'
;TQDRQGKVIQQRPVPELDENRIRAAFEKFRGDFYQMPPMVSAKKHGGVPLYKLARQGKVVEREPRLVHVYRYTIDRVALPEIDFSVVCSKGF
;
A
#
# COMPACT_ATOMS: atom_id res chain seq x y z
N THR A 1 -7.27 -6.09 5.67
CA THR A 1 -7.29 -4.62 5.77
C THR A 1 -5.97 -3.98 5.36
N GLN A 2 -4.92 -4.76 5.05
CA GLN A 2 -3.57 -4.27 4.69
C GLN A 2 -2.83 -3.56 5.82
N ASP A 3 -3.31 -3.72 7.05
CA ASP A 3 -2.71 -3.19 8.27
C ASP A 3 -2.67 -4.28 9.36
N ARG A 4 -2.04 -3.95 10.49
CA ARG A 4 -1.92 -4.84 11.66
C ARG A 4 -3.26 -5.15 12.34
N GLN A 5 -4.28 -4.31 12.16
CA GLN A 5 -5.62 -4.55 12.73
C GLN A 5 -6.42 -5.61 11.95
N GLY A 6 -5.94 -6.03 10.77
CA GLY A 6 -6.58 -7.05 9.96
C GLY A 6 -6.38 -8.48 10.46
N LYS A 7 -7.24 -9.37 9.95
CA LYS A 7 -7.01 -10.82 10.05
C LYS A 7 -5.86 -11.22 9.13
N VAL A 8 -4.91 -11.99 9.64
CA VAL A 8 -3.85 -12.62 8.84
C VAL A 8 -4.50 -13.62 7.86
N ILE A 9 -4.25 -13.42 6.57
CA ILE A 9 -4.74 -14.31 5.50
C ILE A 9 -3.64 -15.21 4.93
N GLN A 10 -2.36 -14.82 5.10
CA GLN A 10 -1.20 -15.54 4.61
C GLN A 10 0.05 -15.07 5.36
N GLN A 11 0.97 -15.99 5.62
CA GLN A 11 2.29 -15.72 6.17
C GLN A 11 3.31 -16.59 5.44
N ARG A 12 4.50 -16.04 5.16
CA ARG A 12 5.59 -16.72 4.46
C ARG A 12 6.93 -16.30 5.06
N PRO A 13 7.97 -17.16 5.00
CA PRO A 13 9.33 -16.76 5.35
C PRO A 13 9.80 -15.58 4.48
N VAL A 14 10.51 -14.63 5.08
CA VAL A 14 11.19 -13.56 4.35
C VAL A 14 12.55 -14.11 3.90
N PRO A 15 12.86 -14.12 2.59
CA PRO A 15 14.16 -14.56 2.11
C PRO A 15 15.24 -13.55 2.53
N GLU A 16 16.51 -13.96 2.43
CA GLU A 16 17.59 -12.98 2.54
C GLU A 16 17.47 -11.94 1.42
N LEU A 17 17.44 -10.68 1.82
CA LEU A 17 17.38 -9.53 0.94
C LEU A 17 18.55 -8.62 1.25
N ASP A 18 19.36 -8.33 0.24
CA ASP A 18 20.35 -7.29 0.34
C ASP A 18 19.72 -5.90 0.17
N GLU A 19 20.44 -4.88 0.61
CA GLU A 19 19.97 -3.49 0.57
C GLU A 19 19.73 -2.99 -0.87
N ASN A 20 20.51 -3.48 -1.84
CA ASN A 20 20.38 -3.09 -3.25
C ASN A 20 19.05 -3.57 -3.83
N ARG A 21 18.62 -4.79 -3.51
CA ARG A 21 17.33 -5.35 -3.90
C ARG A 21 16.17 -4.56 -3.31
N ILE A 22 16.30 -4.17 -2.03
CA ILE A 22 15.30 -3.34 -1.37
C ILE A 22 15.20 -1.98 -2.08
N ARG A 23 16.32 -1.29 -2.30
CA ARG A 23 16.35 0.00 -3.00
C ARG A 23 15.79 -0.08 -4.42
N ALA A 24 16.17 -1.11 -5.18
CA ALA A 24 15.64 -1.35 -6.51
C ALA A 24 14.11 -1.61 -6.53
N ALA A 25 13.55 -2.18 -5.45
CA ALA A 25 12.10 -2.32 -5.31
C ALA A 25 11.42 -0.97 -5.07
N PHE A 26 11.97 -0.11 -4.21
CA PHE A 26 11.43 1.23 -3.96
C PHE A 26 11.47 2.13 -5.19
N GLU A 27 12.53 2.07 -6.01
CA GLU A 27 12.65 2.88 -7.23
C GLU A 27 11.50 2.65 -8.23
N LYS A 28 10.91 1.44 -8.26
CA LYS A 28 9.75 1.15 -9.12
C LYS A 28 8.50 1.95 -8.77
N PHE A 29 8.46 2.53 -7.58
CA PHE A 29 7.34 3.32 -7.08
C PHE A 29 7.64 4.81 -7.08
N ARG A 30 8.78 5.26 -7.61
CA ARG A 30 9.09 6.67 -7.77
C ARG A 30 8.38 7.24 -9.00
N GLY A 31 7.81 8.44 -8.87
CA GLY A 31 7.07 9.08 -9.95
C GLY A 31 5.62 8.58 -10.06
N ASP A 32 5.09 8.57 -11.28
CA ASP A 32 3.69 8.28 -11.58
C ASP A 32 3.44 6.78 -11.74
N PHE A 33 2.42 6.27 -11.04
CA PHE A 33 1.93 4.91 -11.26
C PHE A 33 0.46 4.76 -10.87
N TYR A 34 -0.16 3.66 -11.29
CA TYR A 34 -1.54 3.33 -10.95
C TYR A 34 -1.60 2.43 -9.71
N GLN A 35 -2.29 2.91 -8.68
CA GLN A 35 -2.52 2.16 -7.44
C GLN A 35 -3.98 1.71 -7.37
N MET A 36 -4.21 0.45 -7.00
CA MET A 36 -5.55 -0.05 -6.69
C MET A 36 -5.93 0.37 -5.26
N PRO A 37 -6.95 1.24 -5.06
CA PRO A 37 -7.35 1.66 -3.72
C PRO A 37 -7.80 0.45 -2.89
N PRO A 38 -7.51 0.35 -1.58
CA PRO A 38 -7.99 -0.76 -0.76
C PRO A 38 -9.51 -0.74 -0.54
N MET A 39 -10.08 -1.92 -0.26
CA MET A 39 -11.50 -2.07 0.12
C MET A 39 -11.81 -1.35 1.43
N VAL A 40 -10.85 -1.31 2.35
CA VAL A 40 -10.98 -0.55 3.59
C VAL A 40 -10.42 0.84 3.37
N SER A 41 -11.21 1.69 2.71
CA SER A 41 -10.86 3.10 2.48
C SER A 41 -12.06 4.02 2.63
N ALA A 42 -11.80 5.31 2.83
CA ALA A 42 -12.84 6.35 2.90
C ALA A 42 -13.38 6.76 1.52
N LYS A 43 -12.81 6.24 0.42
CA LYS A 43 -13.29 6.51 -0.95
C LYS A 43 -14.76 6.08 -1.05
N LYS A 44 -15.58 6.86 -1.77
CA LYS A 44 -17.00 6.55 -1.96
C LYS A 44 -17.21 5.81 -3.28
N HIS A 45 -18.08 4.81 -3.27
CA HIS A 45 -18.63 4.15 -4.44
C HIS A 45 -20.15 4.30 -4.38
N GLY A 46 -20.76 4.92 -5.40
CA GLY A 46 -22.20 5.23 -5.37
C GLY A 46 -22.65 6.06 -4.16
N GLY A 47 -21.81 6.97 -3.67
CA GLY A 47 -22.10 7.80 -2.49
C GLY A 47 -21.80 7.13 -1.12
N VAL A 48 -21.52 5.82 -1.08
CA VAL A 48 -21.23 5.07 0.15
C VAL A 48 -19.72 4.85 0.31
N PRO A 49 -19.12 5.14 1.49
CA PRO A 49 -17.70 4.84 1.74
C PRO A 49 -17.38 3.33 1.65
N LEU A 50 -16.26 2.99 1.01
CA LEU A 50 -15.83 1.61 0.74
C LEU A 50 -15.67 0.79 2.03
N TYR A 51 -15.17 1.38 3.11
CA TYR A 51 -15.04 0.67 4.39
C TYR A 51 -16.39 0.17 4.94
N LYS A 52 -17.52 0.85 4.65
CA LYS A 52 -18.84 0.39 5.09
C LYS A 52 -19.25 -0.86 4.33
N LEU A 53 -19.00 -0.89 3.03
CA LEU A 53 -19.25 -2.05 2.17
C LEU A 53 -18.35 -3.22 2.55
N ALA A 54 -17.07 -2.96 2.82
CA ALA A 54 -16.12 -3.99 3.26
C ALA A 54 -16.54 -4.67 4.58
N ARG A 55 -17.06 -3.90 5.56
CA ARG A 55 -17.59 -4.45 6.83
C ARG A 55 -18.85 -5.30 6.64
N GLN A 56 -19.59 -5.10 5.55
CA GLN A 56 -20.74 -5.92 5.16
C GLN A 56 -20.32 -7.15 4.33
N GLY A 57 -19.02 -7.39 4.14
CA GLY A 57 -18.51 -8.47 3.29
C GLY A 57 -18.70 -8.23 1.79
N LYS A 58 -19.15 -7.04 1.38
CA LYS A 58 -19.35 -6.69 -0.03
C LYS A 58 -18.03 -6.24 -0.64
N VAL A 59 -17.61 -6.93 -1.71
CA VAL A 59 -16.50 -6.51 -2.55
C VAL A 59 -17.05 -5.71 -3.71
N VAL A 60 -16.43 -4.57 -4.01
CA VAL A 60 -16.76 -3.78 -5.19
C VAL A 60 -15.56 -3.67 -6.09
N GLU A 61 -15.84 -3.60 -7.39
CA GLU A 61 -14.86 -3.26 -8.39
C GLU A 61 -14.37 -1.82 -8.16
N ARG A 62 -13.05 -1.65 -8.26
CA ARG A 62 -12.38 -0.39 -8.03
C ARG A 62 -11.46 -0.16 -9.21
N GLU A 63 -11.53 1.02 -9.80
CA GLU A 63 -10.58 1.40 -10.83
C GLU A 63 -9.25 1.83 -10.20
N PRO A 64 -8.10 1.43 -10.79
CA PRO A 64 -6.81 1.98 -10.44
C PRO A 64 -6.81 3.50 -10.61
N ARG A 65 -6.11 4.18 -9.71
CA ARG A 65 -5.97 5.64 -9.72
C ARG A 65 -4.53 6.03 -9.92
N LEU A 66 -4.31 7.12 -10.65
CA LEU A 66 -3.00 7.74 -10.74
C LEU A 66 -2.59 8.27 -9.35
N VAL A 67 -1.38 7.94 -8.93
CA VAL A 67 -0.69 8.47 -7.76
C VAL A 67 0.72 8.87 -8.16
N HIS A 68 1.33 9.77 -7.38
CA HIS A 68 2.68 10.24 -7.62
C HIS A 68 3.49 10.17 -6.33
N VAL A 69 4.69 9.60 -6.38
CA VAL A 69 5.67 9.65 -5.30
C VAL A 69 6.79 10.61 -5.69
N TYR A 70 6.85 11.74 -4.99
CA TYR A 70 7.84 12.79 -5.23
C TYR A 70 9.23 12.35 -4.77
N ARG A 71 9.31 11.77 -3.56
CA ARG A 71 10.54 11.23 -2.97
C ARG A 71 10.21 10.25 -1.85
N TYR A 72 11.19 9.40 -1.56
CA TYR A 72 11.16 8.51 -0.40
C TYR A 72 12.56 8.47 0.24
N THR A 73 12.62 8.06 1.50
CA THR A 73 13.85 7.76 2.24
C THR A 73 13.67 6.41 2.93
N ILE A 74 14.68 5.53 2.83
CA ILE A 74 14.74 4.32 3.65
C ILE A 74 15.50 4.69 4.93
N ASP A 75 14.80 4.69 6.05
CA ASP A 75 15.30 5.20 7.33
C ASP A 75 15.99 4.09 8.15
N ARG A 76 15.50 2.84 8.05
CA ARG A 76 16.08 1.66 8.70
C ARG A 76 15.75 0.38 7.94
N VAL A 77 16.73 -0.52 7.83
CA VAL A 77 16.53 -1.89 7.35
C VAL A 77 16.91 -2.85 8.49
N ALA A 78 15.90 -3.52 9.06
CA ALA A 78 16.06 -4.52 10.12
C ALA A 78 15.08 -5.66 9.86
N LEU A 79 15.39 -6.48 8.86
CA LEU A 79 14.47 -7.50 8.33
C LEU A 79 13.84 -8.36 9.44
N PRO A 80 12.52 -8.60 9.39
CA PRO A 80 11.61 -8.29 8.29
C PRO A 80 11.03 -6.87 8.31
N GLU A 81 11.51 -5.99 9.20
CA GLU A 81 11.02 -4.62 9.36
C GLU A 81 11.85 -3.63 8.54
N ILE A 82 11.16 -2.70 7.88
CA ILE A 82 11.77 -1.60 7.13
C ILE A 82 11.01 -0.33 7.49
N ASP A 83 11.73 0.66 8.00
CA ASP A 83 11.18 1.99 8.28
C ASP A 83 11.53 2.91 7.11
N PHE A 84 10.54 3.65 6.61
CA PHE A 84 10.72 4.56 5.49
C PHE A 84 9.76 5.74 5.55
N SER A 85 10.19 6.84 4.96
CA SER A 85 9.43 8.07 4.83
C SER A 85 9.09 8.32 3.35
N VAL A 86 7.88 8.80 3.07
CA VAL A 86 7.42 9.07 1.69
C VAL A 86 6.73 10.43 1.58
N VAL A 87 7.04 11.17 0.52
CA VAL A 87 6.30 12.36 0.10
C VAL A 87 5.56 12.01 -1.18
N CYS A 88 4.23 12.07 -1.14
CA CYS A 88 3.36 11.59 -2.19
C CYS A 88 2.19 12.55 -2.45
N SER A 89 1.53 12.37 -3.60
CA SER A 89 0.34 13.15 -3.96
C SER A 89 -0.89 12.71 -3.16
N LYS A 90 -1.90 13.57 -3.15
CA LYS A 90 -3.13 13.35 -2.38
C LYS A 90 -3.79 12.01 -2.74
N GLY A 91 -3.92 11.14 -1.74
CA GLY A 91 -4.65 9.87 -1.81
C GLY A 91 -3.83 8.67 -2.29
N PHE A 92 -2.51 8.80 -2.29
CA PHE A 92 -1.62 7.66 -2.08
C PHE A 92 -1.96 6.91 -0.79
#